data_AF-A0A2D5VN60-F1
#
_entry.id   AF-A0A2D5VN60-F1
#
_cell.length_a   1.000
_cell.length_b   1.000
_cell.length_c   1.000
_cell.angle_alpha   90.00
_cell.angle_beta   90.00
_cell.angle_gamma   90.00
#
_symmetry.space_group_name_H-M   'P 1'
#
loop_
_entity.id
_entity.type
_entity.pdbx_description
1 polymer ?
#
loop_
_entity_poly.entity_id
_entity_poly.type
_entity_poly.pdbx_seq_one_letter_code
_entity_poly.pdbx_strand_id
1 'polypeptide(L)'
;FRLVLLGTFKESEHTDSKGQRFVRFTYQSLKSARLVNQRLREKLSWYAERRCKLEFDGWMRRLTGDEIKALRSEREEIQQSIDRYQTSLSMLVLAKDGLPGVLKRMRRILSEFEQRGISISSAFPNSMVYVSNGNYSSLWKVYKKLISKTALSKSALDSLLQINDIGLVSIANLYERWCLIRVVRVLHEVFGFKPESGWQDKLVNAVSGQRHDVDIHFFAELRQQEIVLSYEKVLENGKRPDFVIDLRTYHYEKSNESWFKGGITSNRLVLDAKFRGDMSSEQMRELVWQLYDGKNYSGNGKNPVFVLHPVAEVVDQPTSPLVWGRRSDYGHEHRHRYGFIYLSPVFGGGLSGTDDLQRLIGMFLQKHSVVLKSSEQNGDSPEWTNLVCIGCGNTADETLRLALQRTMGGNASWRCYCPSCHLTTVITQCASCGEALYKNGNRWTYHRTKVEQTSNVVCPSCSTFL
;
A
#
# COMPACT_ATOMS: atom_id res chain seq x y z
N PHE A 1 -33.93 6.35 4.73
CA PHE A 1 -34.01 7.23 3.55
C PHE A 1 -35.47 7.42 3.21
N ARG A 2 -35.93 8.64 2.90
CA ARG A 2 -37.29 8.86 2.40
C ARG A 2 -37.20 9.16 0.91
N LEU A 3 -37.85 8.36 0.08
CA LEU A 3 -37.98 8.62 -1.34
C LEU A 3 -39.29 9.39 -1.51
N VAL A 4 -39.20 10.65 -1.92
CA VAL A 4 -40.38 11.45 -2.25
C VAL A 4 -40.61 11.30 -3.74
N LEU A 5 -41.72 10.67 -4.09
CA LEU A 5 -42.16 10.49 -5.47
C LEU A 5 -43.25 11.53 -5.75
N LEU A 6 -43.08 12.28 -6.82
CA LEU A 6 -44.00 13.29 -7.30
C LEU A 6 -44.58 12.80 -8.61
N GLY A 7 -45.89 12.64 -8.68
CA GLY A 7 -46.55 12.00 -9.81
C GLY A 7 -48.04 11.84 -9.59
N THR A 8 -48.74 11.27 -10.57
CA THR A 8 -50.14 10.85 -10.41
C THR A 8 -50.17 9.39 -9.98
N PHE A 9 -50.90 9.08 -8.92
CA PHE A 9 -51.05 7.72 -8.43
C PHE A 9 -52.52 7.37 -8.21
N LYS A 10 -52.82 6.08 -8.25
CA LYS A 10 -54.10 5.52 -7.80
C LYS A 10 -53.88 4.79 -6.48
N GLU A 11 -54.80 5.01 -5.57
CA GLU A 11 -54.87 4.31 -4.29
C GLU A 11 -55.84 3.13 -4.42
N SER A 12 -55.46 1.99 -3.87
CA SER A 12 -56.34 0.82 -3.78
C SER A 12 -56.14 0.13 -2.44
N GLU A 13 -57.24 -0.15 -1.74
CA GLU A 13 -57.22 -0.94 -0.51
C GLU A 13 -57.20 -2.43 -0.84
N HIS A 14 -56.38 -3.17 -0.11
CA HIS A 14 -56.27 -4.62 -0.22
C HIS A 14 -56.23 -5.22 1.18
N THR A 15 -56.63 -6.48 1.27
CA THR A 15 -56.50 -7.27 2.49
C THR A 15 -55.57 -8.43 2.20
N ASP A 16 -54.54 -8.62 3.02
CA ASP A 16 -53.62 -9.75 2.86
C ASP A 16 -54.28 -11.08 3.27
N SER A 17 -53.59 -12.19 3.02
CA SER A 17 -54.05 -13.54 3.39
C SER A 17 -54.16 -13.78 4.91
N LYS A 18 -53.74 -12.81 5.73
CA LYS A 18 -53.84 -12.81 7.20
C LYS A 18 -54.90 -11.82 7.71
N GLY A 19 -55.70 -11.22 6.82
CA GLY A 19 -56.76 -10.28 7.19
C GLY A 19 -56.27 -8.85 7.49
N GLN A 20 -54.99 -8.53 7.25
CA GLN A 20 -54.46 -7.19 7.46
C GLN A 20 -54.76 -6.30 6.24
N ARG A 21 -55.40 -5.16 6.50
CA ARG A 21 -55.69 -4.15 5.48
C ARG A 21 -54.41 -3.36 5.19
N PHE A 22 -54.06 -3.25 3.92
CA PHE A 22 -52.98 -2.39 3.44
C PHE A 22 -53.43 -1.57 2.24
N VAL A 23 -52.83 -0.39 2.11
CA VAL A 23 -53.09 0.53 1.00
C VAL A 23 -51.96 0.40 -0.01
N ARG A 24 -52.31 0.11 -1.27
CA ARG A 24 -51.38 0.07 -2.39
C ARG A 24 -51.52 1.33 -3.23
N PHE A 25 -50.44 2.09 -3.32
CA PHE A 25 -50.30 3.22 -4.23
C PHE A 25 -49.65 2.75 -5.53
N THR A 26 -50.35 2.86 -6.66
CA THR A 26 -49.82 2.58 -8.00
C THR A 26 -49.64 3.88 -8.76
N TYR A 27 -48.38 4.27 -8.98
CA TYR A 27 -48.06 5.47 -9.75
C TYR A 27 -48.35 5.24 -11.24
N GLN A 28 -49.19 6.09 -11.81
CA GLN A 28 -49.53 6.09 -13.24
C GLN A 28 -48.59 6.96 -14.06
N SER A 29 -48.03 8.01 -13.46
CA SER A 29 -46.95 8.81 -14.04
C SER A 29 -46.02 9.31 -12.94
N LEU A 30 -44.72 9.33 -13.21
CA LEU A 30 -43.70 9.85 -12.30
C LEU A 30 -43.12 11.13 -12.90
N LYS A 31 -43.35 12.27 -12.26
CA LYS A 31 -42.79 13.57 -12.66
C LYS A 31 -41.39 13.78 -12.10
N SER A 32 -41.17 13.39 -10.85
CA SER A 32 -39.84 13.42 -10.25
C SER A 32 -39.73 12.45 -9.08
N ALA A 33 -38.52 11.97 -8.83
CA ALA A 33 -38.17 11.24 -7.63
C ALA A 33 -37.04 11.99 -6.94
N ARG A 34 -37.25 12.37 -5.67
CA ARG A 34 -36.23 13.01 -4.87
C ARG A 34 -35.94 12.18 -3.64
N LEU A 35 -34.68 11.82 -3.47
CA LEU A 35 -34.19 11.28 -2.21
C LEU A 35 -34.15 12.42 -1.18
N VAL A 36 -34.99 12.34 -0.15
CA VAL A 36 -34.97 13.26 0.98
C VAL A 36 -34.31 12.53 2.15
N ASN A 37 -33.06 12.90 2.40
CA ASN A 37 -32.36 12.52 3.61
C ASN A 37 -32.14 13.77 4.46
N GLN A 38 -33.05 13.99 5.40
CA GLN A 38 -33.04 15.15 6.28
C GLN A 38 -31.70 15.28 7.03
N ARG A 39 -31.13 14.17 7.52
CA ARG A 39 -29.81 14.16 8.18
C ARG A 39 -28.68 14.63 7.26
N LEU A 40 -28.70 14.25 5.98
CA LEU A 40 -27.68 14.73 5.02
C LEU A 40 -27.84 16.22 4.73
N ARG A 41 -29.08 16.73 4.64
CA ARG A 41 -29.34 18.17 4.47
C ARG A 41 -28.91 18.98 5.68
N GLU A 42 -29.26 18.53 6.88
CA GLU A 42 -28.81 19.15 8.14
C GLU A 42 -27.28 19.18 8.21
N LYS A 43 -26.63 18.07 7.85
CA LYS A 43 -25.17 17.98 7.83
C LYS A 43 -24.53 18.88 6.76
N LEU A 44 -25.15 19.02 5.59
CA LEU A 44 -24.73 19.96 4.54
C LEU A 44 -24.87 21.42 5.00
N SER A 45 -26.00 21.78 5.62
CA SER A 45 -26.21 23.13 6.20
C SER A 45 -25.15 23.42 7.25
N TRP A 46 -24.93 22.46 8.16
CA TRP A 46 -23.90 22.56 9.19
C TRP A 46 -22.52 22.81 8.58
N TYR A 47 -22.13 22.09 7.51
CA TYR A 47 -20.86 22.32 6.83
C TYR A 47 -20.79 23.69 6.12
N ALA A 48 -21.89 24.19 5.56
CA ALA A 48 -21.95 25.51 4.94
C ALA A 48 -21.77 26.63 5.98
N GLU A 49 -22.48 26.56 7.11
CA GLU A 49 -22.32 27.51 8.22
C GLU A 49 -20.91 27.47 8.80
N ARG A 50 -20.37 26.26 8.97
CA ARG A 50 -18.99 26.04 9.44
C ARG A 50 -17.96 26.67 8.51
N ARG A 51 -18.17 26.56 7.19
CA ARG A 51 -17.31 27.19 6.19
C ARG A 51 -17.37 28.71 6.31
N CYS A 52 -18.55 29.32 6.41
CA CYS A 52 -18.67 30.77 6.58
C CYS A 52 -17.94 31.26 7.85
N LYS A 53 -18.03 30.50 8.95
CA LYS A 53 -17.31 30.82 10.18
C LYS A 53 -15.79 30.75 9.99
N LEU A 54 -15.29 29.70 9.34
CA LEU A 54 -13.86 29.58 9.03
C LEU A 54 -13.38 30.70 8.11
N GLU A 55 -14.16 31.06 7.09
CA GLU A 55 -13.84 32.19 6.20
C GLU A 55 -13.73 33.51 6.98
N PHE A 56 -14.65 33.76 7.92
CA PHE A 56 -14.60 34.92 8.82
C PHE A 56 -13.37 34.91 9.74
N ASP A 57 -13.02 33.74 10.29
CA ASP A 57 -11.89 33.56 11.20
C ASP A 57 -10.53 33.40 10.45
N GLY A 58 -10.46 33.70 9.15
CA GLY A 58 -9.23 33.63 8.35
C GLY A 58 -8.71 32.20 8.12
N TRP A 59 -9.62 31.23 8.07
CA TRP A 59 -9.37 29.79 7.99
C TRP A 59 -8.58 29.23 9.19
N MET A 60 -8.64 29.90 10.34
CA MET A 60 -7.99 29.46 11.57
C MET A 60 -8.98 28.82 12.55
N ARG A 61 -8.51 27.77 13.23
CA ARG A 61 -9.26 27.06 14.27
C ARG A 61 -8.32 26.55 15.35
N ARG A 62 -8.77 26.59 16.61
CA ARG A 62 -8.09 25.90 17.71
C ARG A 62 -8.20 24.38 17.56
N LEU A 63 -7.07 23.71 17.68
CA LEU A 63 -7.01 22.25 17.70
C LEU A 63 -7.72 21.70 18.94
N THR A 64 -8.37 20.55 18.78
CA THR A 64 -8.96 19.80 19.89
C THR A 64 -7.87 19.05 20.67
N GLY A 65 -8.18 18.60 21.89
CA GLY A 65 -7.25 17.81 22.70
C GLY A 65 -6.79 16.52 22.00
N ASP A 66 -7.70 15.85 21.29
CA ASP A 66 -7.39 14.63 20.52
C ASP A 66 -6.44 14.92 19.36
N GLU A 67 -6.59 16.05 18.68
CA GLU A 67 -5.69 16.48 17.61
C GLU A 67 -4.30 16.82 18.14
N ILE A 68 -4.23 17.51 19.29
CA ILE A 68 -2.96 17.78 19.95
C ILE A 68 -2.26 16.47 20.34
N LYS A 69 -3.01 15.49 20.85
CA LYS A 69 -2.47 14.17 21.20
C LYS A 69 -1.96 13.41 19.97
N ALA A 70 -2.72 13.44 18.87
CA ALA A 70 -2.31 12.81 17.61
C ALA A 70 -1.02 13.44 17.06
N LEU A 71 -0.92 14.77 17.07
CA LEU A 71 0.28 15.50 16.62
C LEU A 71 1.49 15.21 17.52
N ARG A 72 1.31 15.05 18.84
CA ARG A 72 2.41 14.65 19.74
C ARG A 72 2.93 13.25 19.40
N SER A 73 2.03 12.30 19.18
CA SER A 73 2.39 10.92 18.78
C SER A 73 3.10 10.90 17.42
N GLU A 74 2.64 11.71 16.46
CA GLU A 74 3.28 11.84 15.14
C GLU A 74 4.68 12.46 15.25
N ARG A 75 4.85 13.48 16.10
CA ARG A 75 6.17 14.06 16.38
C ARG A 75 7.14 13.03 16.95
N GLU A 76 6.68 12.20 17.87
CA GLU A 76 7.49 11.13 18.47
C GLU A 76 7.90 10.08 17.42
N GLU A 77 6.98 9.65 16.55
CA GLU A 77 7.28 8.75 15.43
C GLU A 77 8.32 9.33 14.46
N ILE A 78 8.17 10.61 14.12
CA ILE A 78 9.11 11.32 13.23
C ILE A 78 10.47 11.43 13.90
N GLN A 79 10.52 11.81 15.18
CA GLN A 79 11.78 11.93 15.92
C GLN A 79 12.51 10.58 15.98
N GLN A 80 11.82 9.49 16.31
CA GLN A 80 12.44 8.16 16.33
C GLN A 80 12.94 7.74 14.94
N SER A 81 12.24 8.16 13.88
CA SER A 81 12.69 7.93 12.51
C SER A 81 13.95 8.72 12.19
N ILE A 82 14.03 9.99 12.61
CA ILE A 82 15.24 10.82 12.50
C ILE A 82 16.40 10.14 13.23
N ASP A 83 16.22 9.71 14.47
CA ASP A 83 17.27 9.09 15.27
C ASP A 83 17.80 7.82 14.60
N ARG A 84 16.91 6.96 14.09
CA ARG A 84 17.31 5.77 13.31
C ARG A 84 18.09 6.12 12.04
N TYR A 85 17.67 7.15 11.32
CA TYR A 85 18.40 7.60 10.12
C TYR A 85 19.77 8.21 10.49
N GLN A 86 19.87 8.90 11.62
CA GLN A 86 21.15 9.39 12.13
C GLN A 86 22.09 8.23 12.50
N THR A 87 21.60 7.20 13.20
CA THR A 87 22.39 5.98 13.48
C THR A 87 22.86 5.31 12.19
N SER A 88 21.96 5.17 11.21
CA SER A 88 22.29 4.61 9.89
C SER A 88 23.33 5.45 9.15
N LEU A 89 23.23 6.77 9.24
CA LEU A 89 24.20 7.70 8.66
C LEU A 89 25.58 7.54 9.30
N SER A 90 25.66 7.43 10.63
CA SER A 90 26.93 7.19 11.34
C SER A 90 27.59 5.89 10.91
N MET A 91 26.81 4.80 10.79
CA MET A 91 27.31 3.51 10.27
C MET A 91 27.81 3.64 8.82
N LEU A 92 27.13 4.42 7.99
CA LEU A 92 27.54 4.67 6.61
C LEU A 92 28.83 5.51 6.51
N VAL A 93 29.02 6.47 7.40
CA VAL A 93 30.25 7.26 7.47
C VAL A 93 31.43 6.35 7.82
N LEU A 94 31.28 5.49 8.84
CA LEU A 94 32.30 4.50 9.20
C LEU A 94 32.63 3.55 8.03
N ALA A 95 31.62 3.04 7.33
CA ALA A 95 31.82 2.19 6.16
C ALA A 95 32.51 2.94 5.01
N LYS A 96 32.12 4.20 4.77
CA LYS A 96 32.73 5.08 3.75
C LYS A 96 34.20 5.29 4.04
N ASP A 97 34.58 5.49 5.29
CA ASP A 97 35.97 5.74 5.68
C ASP A 97 36.85 4.48 5.53
N GLY A 98 36.25 3.28 5.61
CA GLY A 98 36.93 2.01 5.33
C GLY A 98 37.12 1.67 3.84
N LEU A 99 36.31 2.24 2.94
CA LEU A 99 36.34 1.95 1.50
C LEU A 99 37.68 2.27 0.81
N PRO A 100 38.36 3.40 1.08
CA PRO A 100 39.64 3.72 0.45
C PRO A 100 40.70 2.62 0.64
N GLY A 101 40.78 2.01 1.82
CA GLY A 101 41.72 0.93 2.10
C GLY A 101 41.40 -0.36 1.33
N VAL A 102 40.12 -0.69 1.18
CA VAL A 102 39.66 -1.82 0.36
C VAL A 102 39.93 -1.55 -1.12
N LEU A 103 39.63 -0.35 -1.62
CA LEU A 103 39.92 0.06 -3.00
C LEU A 103 41.41 0.00 -3.32
N LYS A 104 42.27 0.46 -2.39
CA LYS A 104 43.74 0.37 -2.55
C LYS A 104 44.21 -1.08 -2.66
N ARG A 105 43.68 -1.98 -1.82
CA ARG A 105 43.98 -3.42 -1.90
C ARG A 105 43.51 -4.05 -3.21
N MET A 106 42.29 -3.74 -3.65
CA MET A 106 41.76 -4.25 -4.92
C MET A 106 42.57 -3.76 -6.12
N ARG A 107 42.99 -2.49 -6.15
CA ARG A 107 43.88 -1.97 -7.21
C ARG A 107 45.23 -2.69 -7.24
N ARG A 108 45.79 -3.02 -6.07
CA ARG A 108 47.03 -3.81 -6.00
C ARG A 108 46.86 -5.20 -6.60
N ILE A 109 45.79 -5.90 -6.22
CA ILE A 109 45.47 -7.24 -6.75
C ILE A 109 45.26 -7.20 -8.28
N LEU A 110 44.53 -6.19 -8.78
CA LEU A 110 44.35 -6.00 -10.22
C LEU A 110 45.69 -5.82 -10.95
N SER A 111 46.60 -5.02 -10.41
CA SER A 111 47.95 -4.86 -10.98
C SER A 111 48.76 -6.16 -10.93
N GLU A 112 48.64 -6.95 -9.85
CA GLU A 112 49.30 -8.27 -9.74
C GLU A 112 48.76 -9.27 -10.79
N PHE A 113 47.46 -9.21 -11.12
CA PHE A 113 46.88 -9.99 -12.22
C PHE A 113 47.40 -9.54 -13.58
N GLU A 114 47.43 -8.23 -13.84
CA GLU A 114 47.97 -7.67 -15.09
C GLU A 114 49.44 -8.07 -15.29
N GLN A 115 50.27 -8.01 -14.24
CA GLN A 115 51.68 -8.42 -14.28
C GLN A 115 51.87 -9.92 -14.55
N ARG A 116 50.88 -10.75 -14.18
CA ARG A 116 50.88 -12.20 -14.44
C ARG A 116 50.28 -12.57 -15.80
N GLY A 117 49.99 -11.59 -16.66
CA GLY A 117 49.38 -11.80 -17.96
C GLY A 117 47.88 -12.13 -17.89
N ILE A 118 47.26 -11.96 -16.73
CA ILE A 118 45.82 -12.15 -16.52
C ILE A 118 45.14 -10.80 -16.76
N SER A 119 44.65 -10.59 -17.97
CA SER A 119 43.93 -9.39 -18.37
C SER A 119 42.42 -9.64 -18.53
N ILE A 120 41.66 -8.55 -18.58
CA ILE A 120 40.24 -8.60 -18.91
C ILE A 120 40.11 -9.05 -20.38
N SER A 121 39.33 -10.11 -20.61
CA SER A 121 39.03 -10.59 -21.97
C SER A 121 38.31 -9.50 -22.77
N SER A 122 38.73 -9.27 -24.02
CA SER A 122 38.06 -8.38 -24.98
C SER A 122 36.66 -8.84 -25.39
N ALA A 123 36.24 -10.04 -24.97
CA ALA A 123 34.86 -10.52 -25.10
C ALA A 123 33.89 -9.90 -24.06
N PHE A 124 34.40 -9.07 -23.14
CA PHE A 124 33.57 -8.26 -22.23
C PHE A 124 33.36 -6.87 -22.84
N PRO A 125 32.12 -6.44 -23.16
CA PRO A 125 31.92 -5.14 -23.76
C PRO A 125 32.21 -4.02 -22.75
N ASN A 126 32.95 -3.02 -23.22
CA ASN A 126 33.21 -1.76 -22.54
C ASN A 126 31.91 -0.96 -22.39
N SER A 127 31.58 -0.55 -21.17
CA SER A 127 30.49 0.39 -20.90
C SER A 127 30.89 1.80 -21.34
N MET A 128 30.31 2.33 -22.41
CA MET A 128 30.54 3.73 -22.80
C MET A 128 29.32 4.40 -23.45
N VAL A 129 29.00 5.55 -22.86
CA VAL A 129 28.30 6.75 -23.36
C VAL A 129 26.76 6.82 -23.27
N TYR A 130 26.40 7.91 -22.60
CA TYR A 130 25.11 8.43 -22.19
C TYR A 130 24.11 8.67 -23.33
N VAL A 131 22.84 8.32 -23.06
CA VAL A 131 21.69 8.84 -23.81
C VAL A 131 21.18 10.09 -23.09
N SER A 132 21.08 11.16 -23.88
CA SER A 132 20.66 12.54 -23.57
C SER A 132 19.17 12.65 -23.20
N ASN A 133 18.78 12.02 -22.10
CA ASN A 133 17.46 12.23 -21.49
C ASN A 133 17.62 12.43 -19.97
N GLY A 134 17.25 13.62 -19.46
CA GLY A 134 17.43 14.00 -18.05
C GLY A 134 16.80 12.99 -17.09
N ASN A 135 15.63 12.45 -17.45
CA ASN A 135 14.91 11.43 -16.71
C ASN A 135 15.59 10.06 -16.76
N TYR A 136 16.19 9.68 -17.89
CA TYR A 136 16.96 8.43 -18.02
C TYR A 136 18.23 8.47 -17.18
N SER A 137 18.96 9.60 -17.22
CA SER A 137 20.20 9.76 -16.46
C SER A 137 19.98 9.74 -14.95
N SER A 138 18.85 10.29 -14.47
CA SER A 138 18.48 10.31 -13.05
C SER A 138 17.96 8.94 -12.59
N LEU A 139 17.09 8.29 -13.38
CA LEU A 139 16.69 6.89 -13.20
C LEU A 139 17.89 5.96 -13.12
N TRP A 140 18.84 6.08 -14.05
CA TRP A 140 20.04 5.28 -14.11
C TRP A 140 20.98 5.51 -12.92
N LYS A 141 21.20 6.78 -12.53
CA LYS A 141 21.98 7.14 -11.34
C LYS A 141 21.33 6.60 -10.06
N VAL A 142 20.01 6.71 -9.93
CA VAL A 142 19.27 6.22 -8.76
C VAL A 142 19.23 4.70 -8.74
N TYR A 143 18.99 4.04 -9.88
CA TYR A 143 19.06 2.59 -10.04
C TYR A 143 20.43 2.06 -9.60
N LYS A 144 21.54 2.59 -10.15
CA LYS A 144 22.91 2.25 -9.71
C LYS A 144 23.13 2.46 -8.21
N LYS A 145 22.63 3.57 -7.65
CA LYS A 145 22.79 3.91 -6.22
C LYS A 145 21.94 3.04 -5.30
N LEU A 146 20.78 2.57 -5.75
CA LEU A 146 19.94 1.64 -5.00
C LEU A 146 20.56 0.26 -4.95
N ILE A 147 21.19 -0.15 -6.04
CA ILE A 147 21.82 -1.47 -6.15
C ILE A 147 23.07 -1.55 -5.27
N SER A 148 23.86 -0.48 -5.21
CA SER A 148 24.97 -0.38 -4.25
C SER A 148 24.54 -0.43 -2.78
N LYS A 149 23.24 -0.32 -2.51
CA LYS A 149 22.65 -0.29 -1.16
C LYS A 149 21.75 -1.50 -0.84
N THR A 150 21.54 -2.40 -1.81
CA THR A 150 20.80 -3.65 -1.64
C THR A 150 21.78 -4.81 -1.52
N ALA A 151 21.41 -5.88 -0.79
CA ALA A 151 22.22 -7.10 -0.65
C ALA A 151 22.29 -7.96 -1.92
N LEU A 152 22.23 -7.37 -3.11
CA LEU A 152 22.33 -8.02 -4.41
C LEU A 152 23.82 -8.13 -4.81
N SER A 153 24.23 -9.28 -5.34
CA SER A 153 25.61 -9.44 -5.85
C SER A 153 25.82 -8.58 -7.11
N LYS A 154 27.00 -7.97 -7.21
CA LYS A 154 27.35 -7.07 -8.33
C LYS A 154 27.37 -7.81 -9.69
N SER A 155 27.65 -9.11 -9.70
CA SER A 155 27.72 -9.99 -10.88
C SER A 155 26.36 -10.36 -11.48
N ALA A 156 25.35 -10.59 -10.63
CA ALA A 156 23.96 -10.79 -11.03
C ALA A 156 23.43 -9.60 -11.85
N LEU A 157 23.82 -8.40 -11.43
CA LEU A 157 23.40 -7.16 -12.05
C LEU A 157 24.13 -6.84 -13.35
N ASP A 158 25.45 -7.03 -13.40
CA ASP A 158 26.20 -6.83 -14.64
C ASP A 158 25.64 -7.75 -15.74
N SER A 159 25.11 -8.92 -15.39
CA SER A 159 24.38 -9.82 -16.30
C SER A 159 23.01 -9.25 -16.75
N LEU A 160 22.26 -8.60 -15.86
CA LEU A 160 21.00 -7.88 -16.21
C LEU A 160 21.23 -6.70 -17.18
N LEU A 161 22.46 -6.16 -17.19
CA LEU A 161 22.85 -4.99 -17.98
C LEU A 161 23.59 -5.36 -19.28
N GLN A 162 24.49 -6.35 -19.24
CA GLN A 162 25.27 -6.82 -20.40
C GLN A 162 24.42 -7.40 -21.52
N ILE A 163 23.22 -7.88 -21.22
CA ILE A 163 22.28 -8.36 -22.24
C ILE A 163 21.77 -7.22 -23.14
N ASN A 164 22.04 -5.96 -22.77
CA ASN A 164 21.43 -4.78 -23.37
C ASN A 164 22.45 -3.75 -23.93
N ASP A 165 23.69 -4.18 -24.22
CA ASP A 165 24.70 -3.35 -24.92
C ASP A 165 24.35 -3.05 -26.40
N ILE A 166 23.16 -3.46 -26.86
CA ILE A 166 22.61 -3.08 -28.16
C ILE A 166 21.43 -2.14 -27.90
N GLY A 167 21.60 -0.87 -28.29
CA GLY A 167 20.83 0.28 -27.82
C GLY A 167 19.30 0.17 -27.90
N LEU A 168 18.67 1.00 -27.03
CA LEU A 168 17.23 1.25 -26.85
C LEU A 168 16.50 0.34 -25.85
N VAL A 169 16.86 0.43 -24.56
CA VAL A 169 15.93 -0.01 -23.51
C VAL A 169 14.75 0.96 -23.46
N SER A 170 13.53 0.44 -23.64
CA SER A 170 12.30 1.19 -23.34
C SER A 170 12.32 1.62 -21.86
N ILE A 171 12.21 2.92 -21.60
CA ILE A 171 12.20 3.49 -20.24
C ILE A 171 11.12 2.84 -19.38
N ALA A 172 10.01 2.41 -19.99
CA ALA A 172 8.94 1.69 -19.32
C ALA A 172 9.42 0.35 -18.72
N ASN A 173 10.24 -0.42 -19.44
CA ASN A 173 10.76 -1.70 -18.95
C ASN A 173 11.74 -1.50 -17.79
N LEU A 174 12.55 -0.44 -17.83
CA LEU A 174 13.42 -0.09 -16.69
C LEU A 174 12.63 0.30 -15.47
N TYR A 175 11.57 1.09 -15.66
CA TYR A 175 10.68 1.51 -14.59
C TYR A 175 9.99 0.31 -13.93
N GLU A 176 9.46 -0.62 -14.74
CA GLU A 176 8.84 -1.86 -14.29
C GLU A 176 9.82 -2.72 -13.47
N ARG A 177 11.00 -3.01 -13.99
CA ARG A 177 12.03 -3.78 -13.26
C ARG A 177 12.47 -3.07 -11.98
N TRP A 178 12.56 -1.74 -11.99
CA TRP A 178 12.83 -0.98 -10.79
C TRP A 178 11.68 -1.10 -9.76
N CYS A 179 10.42 -1.09 -10.20
CA CYS A 179 9.26 -1.34 -9.34
C CYS A 179 9.31 -2.74 -8.73
N LEU A 180 9.68 -3.78 -9.49
CA LEU A 180 9.87 -5.14 -8.98
C LEU A 180 10.84 -5.18 -7.81
N ILE A 181 12.01 -4.55 -7.97
CA ILE A 181 13.01 -4.44 -6.90
C ILE A 181 12.43 -3.68 -5.70
N ARG A 182 11.62 -2.63 -5.91
CA ARG A 182 10.96 -1.92 -4.80
C ARG A 182 9.96 -2.78 -4.06
N VAL A 183 9.16 -3.59 -4.75
CA VAL A 183 8.24 -4.54 -4.14
C VAL A 183 9.01 -5.54 -3.28
N VAL A 184 10.05 -6.18 -3.83
CA VAL A 184 10.91 -7.12 -3.10
C VAL A 184 11.50 -6.46 -1.85
N ARG A 185 12.04 -5.24 -1.97
CA ARG A 185 12.61 -4.51 -0.82
C ARG A 185 11.58 -4.18 0.24
N VAL A 186 10.38 -3.77 -0.12
CA VAL A 186 9.33 -3.50 0.86
C VAL A 186 8.90 -4.78 1.58
N LEU A 187 8.75 -5.90 0.85
CA LEU A 187 8.43 -7.20 1.46
C LEU A 187 9.53 -7.68 2.42
N HIS A 188 10.79 -7.59 2.00
CA HIS A 188 11.93 -8.10 2.77
C HIS A 188 12.41 -7.12 3.84
N GLU A 189 12.79 -5.91 3.47
CA GLU A 189 13.47 -4.94 4.36
C GLU A 189 12.49 -4.23 5.29
N VAL A 190 11.25 -3.99 4.86
CA VAL A 190 10.22 -3.40 5.73
C VAL A 190 9.48 -4.52 6.44
N PHE A 191 8.68 -5.31 5.71
CA PHE A 191 7.78 -6.28 6.34
C PHE A 191 8.46 -7.57 6.83
N GLY A 192 9.78 -7.70 6.69
CA GLY A 192 10.54 -8.79 7.30
C GLY A 192 10.24 -10.18 6.73
N PHE A 193 9.72 -10.27 5.51
CA PHE A 193 9.58 -11.56 4.84
C PHE A 193 10.95 -12.03 4.30
N LYS A 194 11.35 -13.24 4.65
CA LYS A 194 12.60 -13.83 4.17
C LYS A 194 12.37 -14.45 2.78
N PRO A 195 13.09 -14.01 1.73
CA PRO A 195 13.00 -14.66 0.44
C PRO A 195 13.62 -16.06 0.47
N GLU A 196 13.18 -16.94 -0.43
CA GLU A 196 13.80 -18.24 -0.68
C GLU A 196 15.28 -18.12 -1.09
N SER A 197 16.06 -19.19 -0.92
CA SER A 197 17.45 -19.23 -1.36
C SER A 197 17.55 -19.10 -2.89
N GLY A 198 18.58 -18.39 -3.38
CA GLY A 198 18.81 -18.21 -4.81
C GLY A 198 17.78 -17.34 -5.55
N TRP A 199 16.89 -16.64 -4.83
CA TRP A 199 15.88 -15.76 -5.45
C TRP A 199 16.50 -14.69 -6.36
N GLN A 200 17.71 -14.22 -6.04
CA GLN A 200 18.44 -13.23 -6.83
C GLN A 200 18.79 -13.78 -8.20
N ASP A 201 19.31 -15.01 -8.25
CA ASP A 201 19.66 -15.68 -9.50
C ASP A 201 18.40 -16.03 -10.30
N LYS A 202 17.31 -16.43 -9.65
CA LYS A 202 16.00 -16.61 -10.31
C LYS A 202 15.54 -15.32 -10.98
N LEU A 203 15.62 -14.19 -10.28
CA LEU A 203 15.23 -12.88 -10.80
C LEU A 203 16.12 -12.46 -11.99
N VAL A 204 17.43 -12.68 -11.88
CA VAL A 204 18.37 -12.39 -12.97
C VAL A 204 18.05 -13.24 -14.18
N ASN A 205 17.94 -14.55 -14.02
CA ASN A 205 17.65 -15.48 -15.11
C ASN A 205 16.30 -15.21 -15.77
N ALA A 206 15.30 -14.78 -14.99
CA ALA A 206 13.99 -14.38 -15.50
C ALA A 206 14.09 -13.21 -16.48
N VAL A 207 14.71 -12.12 -16.02
CA VAL A 207 14.86 -10.89 -16.80
C VAL A 207 15.81 -11.08 -17.98
N SER A 208 16.89 -11.85 -17.78
CA SER A 208 17.90 -12.16 -18.79
C SER A 208 17.39 -13.09 -19.89
N GLY A 209 16.63 -14.11 -19.51
CA GLY A 209 16.07 -15.10 -20.44
C GLY A 209 14.73 -14.72 -21.04
N GLN A 210 14.21 -13.50 -20.77
CA GLN A 210 12.85 -13.07 -21.12
C GLN A 210 11.79 -14.09 -20.69
N ARG A 211 11.98 -14.71 -19.51
CA ARG A 211 11.06 -15.71 -18.98
C ARG A 211 9.95 -14.99 -18.21
N HIS A 212 8.73 -15.24 -18.64
CA HIS A 212 7.46 -14.98 -17.96
C HIS A 212 7.15 -16.07 -16.91
N ASP A 213 6.15 -15.80 -16.06
CA ASP A 213 5.67 -16.70 -15.00
C ASP A 213 6.74 -17.06 -13.97
N VAL A 214 7.48 -16.04 -13.50
CA VAL A 214 8.54 -16.25 -12.51
C VAL A 214 8.02 -15.99 -11.11
N ASP A 215 8.07 -17.03 -10.27
CA ASP A 215 7.66 -16.96 -8.87
C ASP A 215 8.87 -16.84 -7.95
N ILE A 216 8.78 -15.92 -6.99
CA ILE A 216 9.70 -15.79 -5.86
C ILE A 216 8.91 -15.98 -4.58
N HIS A 217 9.34 -16.94 -3.77
CA HIS A 217 8.70 -17.24 -2.49
C HIS A 217 9.32 -16.44 -1.34
N PHE A 218 8.46 -15.96 -0.45
CA PHE A 218 8.77 -15.15 0.71
C PHE A 218 8.08 -15.72 1.94
N PHE A 219 8.81 -15.89 3.04
CA PHE A 219 8.31 -16.55 4.25
C PHE A 219 8.43 -15.65 5.47
N ALA A 220 7.38 -15.64 6.29
CA ALA A 220 7.39 -15.05 7.62
C ALA A 220 6.89 -16.09 8.63
N GLU A 221 7.81 -16.92 9.12
CA GLU A 221 7.52 -18.10 9.94
C GLU A 221 6.72 -17.77 11.21
N LEU A 222 7.16 -16.77 11.98
CA LEU A 222 6.49 -16.36 13.23
C LEU A 222 5.06 -15.87 12.98
N ARG A 223 4.84 -15.20 11.84
CA ARG A 223 3.51 -14.72 11.42
C ARG A 223 2.70 -15.76 10.67
N GLN A 224 3.28 -16.92 10.38
CA GLN A 224 2.65 -18.01 9.64
C GLN A 224 2.09 -17.53 8.29
N GLN A 225 2.85 -16.68 7.60
CA GLN A 225 2.48 -16.09 6.31
C GLN A 225 3.51 -16.48 5.24
N GLU A 226 3.02 -16.78 4.05
CA GLU A 226 3.82 -16.93 2.83
C GLU A 226 3.33 -15.93 1.79
N ILE A 227 4.26 -15.32 1.06
CA ILE A 227 3.97 -14.52 -0.12
C ILE A 227 4.64 -15.16 -1.33
N VAL A 228 3.88 -15.34 -2.41
CA VAL A 228 4.43 -15.63 -3.73
C VAL A 228 4.35 -14.34 -4.54
N LEU A 229 5.51 -13.77 -4.86
CA LEU A 229 5.63 -12.65 -5.78
C LEU A 229 5.90 -13.21 -7.17
N SER A 230 4.92 -13.08 -8.06
CA SER A 230 5.06 -13.48 -9.45
C SER A 230 5.37 -12.27 -10.34
N TYR A 231 6.36 -12.39 -11.21
CA TYR A 231 6.71 -11.42 -12.24
C TYR A 231 6.21 -11.90 -13.61
N GLU A 232 5.51 -11.02 -14.33
CA GLU A 232 4.89 -11.30 -15.63
C GLU A 232 4.07 -12.61 -15.64
N LYS A 233 3.17 -12.78 -14.66
CA LYS A 233 2.33 -13.98 -14.52
C LYS A 233 1.15 -13.96 -15.47
N VAL A 234 0.94 -15.03 -16.23
CA VAL A 234 -0.26 -15.24 -17.04
C VAL A 234 -1.39 -15.69 -16.13
N LEU A 235 -2.45 -14.88 -16.05
CA LEU A 235 -3.66 -15.17 -15.30
C LEU A 235 -4.56 -16.16 -16.08
N GLU A 236 -5.58 -16.71 -15.42
CA GLU A 236 -6.56 -17.63 -16.02
C GLU A 236 -7.27 -17.05 -17.27
N ASN A 237 -7.34 -15.72 -17.37
CA ASN A 237 -7.92 -15.02 -18.52
C ASN A 237 -6.93 -14.79 -19.68
N GLY A 238 -5.73 -15.37 -19.61
CA GLY A 238 -4.66 -15.23 -20.60
C GLY A 238 -3.97 -13.86 -20.62
N LYS A 239 -4.29 -12.96 -19.69
CA LYS A 239 -3.64 -11.65 -19.57
C LYS A 239 -2.51 -11.68 -18.56
N ARG A 240 -1.59 -10.73 -18.71
CA ARG A 240 -0.33 -10.70 -17.98
C ARG A 240 -0.12 -9.34 -17.30
N PRO A 241 -0.47 -9.20 -16.00
CA PRO A 241 0.02 -8.08 -15.19
C PRO A 241 1.53 -8.19 -14.96
N ASP A 242 2.15 -7.05 -14.63
CA ASP A 242 3.58 -7.01 -14.36
C ASP A 242 3.93 -7.73 -13.05
N PHE A 243 3.12 -7.56 -11.99
CA PHE A 243 3.34 -8.23 -10.70
C PHE A 243 2.06 -8.78 -10.08
N VAL A 244 2.17 -9.95 -9.45
CA VAL A 244 1.11 -10.56 -8.65
C VAL A 244 1.68 -10.94 -7.29
N ILE A 245 1.00 -10.52 -6.21
CA ILE A 245 1.34 -10.87 -4.84
C ILE A 245 0.24 -11.78 -4.32
N ASP A 246 0.54 -13.08 -4.17
CA ASP A 246 -0.34 -14.07 -3.56
C ASP A 246 0.06 -14.27 -2.10
N LEU A 247 -0.73 -13.74 -1.17
CA LEU A 247 -0.58 -13.94 0.27
C LEU A 247 -1.33 -15.20 0.72
N ARG A 248 -0.61 -16.15 1.31
CA ARG A 248 -1.16 -17.35 1.93
C ARG A 248 -1.20 -17.20 3.44
N THR A 249 -2.39 -17.42 4.01
CA THR A 249 -2.65 -17.35 5.46
C THR A 249 -3.43 -18.56 5.91
N TYR A 250 -3.22 -19.00 7.15
CA TYR A 250 -4.04 -20.05 7.75
C TYR A 250 -5.38 -19.49 8.26
N HIS A 251 -6.42 -20.29 8.12
CA HIS A 251 -7.61 -20.19 8.98
C HIS A 251 -7.28 -20.77 10.36
N TYR A 252 -7.87 -20.20 11.40
CA TYR A 252 -7.71 -20.68 12.76
C TYR A 252 -9.06 -21.08 13.32
N GLU A 253 -9.10 -22.28 13.88
CA GLU A 253 -10.28 -22.85 14.52
C GLU A 253 -9.97 -23.10 15.99
N LYS A 254 -10.93 -22.81 16.87
CA LYS A 254 -10.79 -23.04 18.31
C LYS A 254 -11.49 -24.33 18.69
N SER A 255 -10.76 -25.28 19.27
CA SER A 255 -11.27 -26.53 19.81
C SER A 255 -10.66 -26.78 21.19
N ASN A 256 -11.45 -27.22 22.18
CA ASN A 256 -10.97 -27.48 23.54
C ASN A 256 -10.00 -26.40 24.08
N GLU A 257 -10.41 -25.13 23.97
CA GLU A 257 -9.65 -23.95 24.42
C GLU A 257 -8.32 -23.66 23.71
N SER A 258 -7.92 -24.47 22.73
CA SER A 258 -6.71 -24.28 21.92
C SER A 258 -7.03 -23.88 20.48
N TRP A 259 -6.15 -23.07 19.88
CA TRP A 259 -6.24 -22.71 18.46
C TRP A 259 -5.47 -23.70 17.60
N PHE A 260 -6.09 -24.15 16.51
CA PHE A 260 -5.48 -25.03 15.52
C PHE A 260 -5.50 -24.37 14.15
N LYS A 261 -4.47 -24.68 13.35
CA LYS A 261 -4.39 -24.24 11.95
C LYS A 261 -5.35 -25.12 11.12
N GLY A 262 -6.35 -24.49 10.55
CA GLY A 262 -7.24 -25.09 9.56
C GLY A 262 -6.68 -24.97 8.15
N GLY A 263 -7.57 -24.77 7.17
CA GLY A 263 -7.20 -24.61 5.76
C GLY A 263 -6.38 -23.34 5.46
N ILE A 264 -5.76 -23.30 4.28
CA ILE A 264 -5.01 -22.14 3.79
C ILE A 264 -5.91 -21.30 2.87
N THR A 265 -5.99 -20.00 3.13
CA THR A 265 -6.55 -19.02 2.20
C THR A 265 -5.43 -18.43 1.36
N SER A 266 -5.67 -18.22 0.06
CA SER A 266 -4.80 -17.41 -0.79
C SER A 266 -5.54 -16.14 -1.22
N ASN A 267 -4.96 -14.99 -0.89
CA ASN A 267 -5.48 -13.67 -1.25
C ASN A 267 -4.50 -13.01 -2.22
N ARG A 268 -5.01 -12.38 -3.28
CA ARG A 268 -4.18 -11.84 -4.37
C ARG A 268 -4.25 -10.32 -4.44
N LEU A 269 -3.11 -9.67 -4.61
CA LEU A 269 -2.97 -8.28 -5.02
C LEU A 269 -2.28 -8.22 -6.39
N VAL A 270 -2.91 -7.57 -7.36
CA VAL A 270 -2.34 -7.39 -8.70
C VAL A 270 -1.79 -5.98 -8.84
N LEU A 271 -0.55 -5.87 -9.31
CA LEU A 271 0.14 -4.60 -9.53
C LEU A 271 0.61 -4.52 -10.98
N ASP A 272 0.59 -3.31 -11.53
CA ASP A 272 0.97 -3.08 -12.92
C ASP A 272 1.67 -1.71 -13.03
N ALA A 273 2.91 -1.71 -13.54
CA ALA A 273 3.76 -0.54 -13.64
C ALA A 273 3.53 0.20 -14.95
N LYS A 274 3.23 1.50 -14.85
CA LYS A 274 2.92 2.33 -16.01
C LYS A 274 3.74 3.62 -15.97
N PHE A 275 4.78 3.65 -16.80
CA PHE A 275 5.61 4.83 -17.01
C PHE A 275 5.01 5.72 -18.11
N ARG A 276 4.26 6.74 -17.71
CA ARG A 276 3.72 7.77 -18.60
C ARG A 276 4.10 9.14 -18.06
N GLY A 277 4.48 10.06 -18.94
CA GLY A 277 5.01 11.39 -18.58
C GLY A 277 3.92 12.34 -18.09
N ASP A 278 2.89 12.54 -18.91
CA ASP A 278 1.76 13.42 -18.62
C ASP A 278 0.47 12.60 -18.62
N MET A 279 -0.22 12.56 -17.49
CA MET A 279 -1.52 11.92 -17.35
C MET A 279 -2.42 12.76 -16.47
N SER A 280 -3.63 13.02 -16.94
CA SER A 280 -4.70 13.58 -16.12
C SER A 280 -5.25 12.55 -15.13
N SER A 281 -5.95 13.03 -14.10
CA SER A 281 -6.70 12.17 -13.17
C SER A 281 -7.66 11.22 -13.86
N GLU A 282 -8.37 11.71 -14.89
CA GLU A 282 -9.37 10.93 -15.61
C GLU A 282 -8.72 9.79 -16.40
N GLN A 283 -7.64 10.08 -17.14
CA GLN A 283 -6.88 9.05 -17.86
C GLN A 283 -6.30 7.99 -16.92
N MET A 284 -5.88 8.39 -15.70
CA MET A 284 -5.40 7.43 -14.70
C MET A 284 -6.53 6.53 -14.19
N ARG A 285 -7.70 7.10 -13.88
CA ARG A 285 -8.88 6.31 -13.48
C ARG A 285 -9.33 5.35 -14.58
N GLU A 286 -9.37 5.80 -15.82
CA GLU A 286 -9.72 4.97 -16.97
C GLU A 286 -8.72 3.83 -17.15
N LEU A 287 -7.41 4.12 -17.08
CA LEU A 287 -6.36 3.10 -17.16
C LEU A 287 -6.55 2.03 -16.08
N VAL A 288 -6.76 2.43 -14.83
CA VAL A 288 -7.00 1.49 -13.71
C VAL A 288 -8.25 0.65 -13.97
N TRP A 289 -9.35 1.25 -14.42
CA TRP A 289 -10.58 0.53 -14.75
C TRP A 289 -10.38 -0.47 -15.89
N GLN A 290 -9.67 -0.08 -16.95
CA GLN A 290 -9.34 -0.96 -18.06
C GLN A 290 -8.50 -2.17 -17.62
N LEU A 291 -7.61 -2.03 -16.64
CA LEU A 291 -6.88 -3.18 -16.08
C LEU A 291 -7.77 -4.03 -15.17
N TYR A 292 -8.56 -3.40 -14.29
CA TYR A 292 -9.39 -4.06 -13.30
C TYR A 292 -10.51 -4.91 -13.93
N ASP A 293 -11.30 -4.31 -14.82
CA ASP A 293 -12.49 -4.90 -15.43
C ASP A 293 -12.25 -5.30 -16.89
N GLY A 294 -11.74 -4.39 -17.72
CA GLY A 294 -11.56 -4.63 -19.16
C GLY A 294 -10.60 -5.79 -19.48
N LYS A 295 -9.43 -5.82 -18.84
CA LYS A 295 -8.50 -6.96 -18.88
C LYS A 295 -8.80 -8.00 -17.80
N ASN A 296 -9.78 -7.76 -16.95
CA ASN A 296 -10.21 -8.62 -15.87
C ASN A 296 -9.06 -9.08 -14.96
N TYR A 297 -8.09 -8.21 -14.65
CA TYR A 297 -7.04 -8.54 -13.67
C TYR A 297 -7.63 -8.82 -12.28
N SER A 298 -8.82 -8.29 -12.01
CA SER A 298 -9.56 -8.53 -10.78
C SER A 298 -10.08 -9.95 -10.62
N GLY A 299 -10.11 -10.76 -11.69
CA GLY A 299 -10.70 -12.11 -11.66
C GLY A 299 -12.17 -12.08 -11.25
N ASN A 300 -12.96 -11.25 -11.93
CA ASN A 300 -14.38 -10.98 -11.67
C ASN A 300 -14.62 -10.33 -10.31
N GLY A 301 -13.83 -9.30 -9.99
CA GLY A 301 -13.98 -8.57 -8.74
C GLY A 301 -13.60 -9.37 -7.49
N LYS A 302 -12.70 -10.35 -7.61
CA LYS A 302 -12.11 -11.09 -6.47
C LYS A 302 -10.86 -10.43 -5.91
N ASN A 303 -10.01 -9.88 -6.78
CA ASN A 303 -8.68 -9.39 -6.42
C ASN A 303 -8.55 -7.87 -6.55
N PRO A 304 -7.90 -7.17 -5.60
CA PRO A 304 -7.50 -5.78 -5.79
C PRO A 304 -6.49 -5.59 -6.93
N VAL A 305 -6.62 -4.50 -7.68
CA VAL A 305 -5.72 -4.14 -8.81
C VAL A 305 -5.23 -2.71 -8.69
N PHE A 306 -3.92 -2.50 -8.67
CA PHE A 306 -3.32 -1.17 -8.52
C PHE A 306 -2.27 -0.87 -9.58
N VAL A 307 -2.25 0.38 -10.04
CA VAL A 307 -1.20 0.89 -10.94
C VAL A 307 -0.07 1.56 -10.16
N LEU A 308 1.17 1.27 -10.53
CA LEU A 308 2.37 1.99 -10.06
C LEU A 308 2.73 3.06 -11.10
N HIS A 309 2.78 4.33 -10.72
CA HIS A 309 3.10 5.43 -11.65
C HIS A 309 4.09 6.45 -11.06
N PRO A 310 4.89 7.13 -11.89
CA PRO A 310 5.90 8.10 -11.45
C PRO A 310 5.42 9.56 -11.42
N VAL A 311 4.13 9.84 -11.68
CA VAL A 311 3.58 11.21 -11.81
C VAL A 311 3.15 11.78 -10.45
N ALA A 312 3.78 12.87 -10.01
CA ALA A 312 3.65 13.40 -8.64
C ALA A 312 2.34 14.16 -8.36
N GLU A 313 1.73 14.78 -9.36
CA GLU A 313 0.50 15.57 -9.22
C GLU A 313 -0.52 15.06 -10.25
N VAL A 314 -0.92 13.80 -10.11
CA VAL A 314 -1.90 13.18 -11.01
C VAL A 314 -3.35 13.42 -10.56
N VAL A 315 -3.57 13.73 -9.28
CA VAL A 315 -4.91 13.86 -8.68
C VAL A 315 -5.32 15.33 -8.58
N ASP A 316 -6.24 15.76 -9.46
CA ASP A 316 -6.74 17.14 -9.54
C ASP A 316 -7.52 17.54 -8.28
N GLN A 317 -8.31 16.61 -7.75
CA GLN A 317 -9.11 16.78 -6.54
C GLN A 317 -8.67 15.76 -5.49
N PRO A 318 -7.77 16.16 -4.56
CA PRO A 318 -7.21 15.25 -3.59
C PRO A 318 -8.30 14.61 -2.74
N THR A 319 -8.25 13.29 -2.68
CA THR A 319 -9.25 12.50 -1.95
C THR A 319 -9.04 12.54 -0.43
N SER A 320 -7.84 12.97 -0.03
CA SER A 320 -7.42 13.23 1.34
C SER A 320 -6.66 14.57 1.38
N PRO A 321 -6.78 15.37 2.46
CA PRO A 321 -5.98 16.58 2.67
C PRO A 321 -4.48 16.29 2.89
N LEU A 322 -4.11 15.01 3.09
CA LEU A 322 -2.73 14.58 3.32
C LEU A 322 -1.94 14.57 2.01
N VAL A 323 -0.61 14.72 2.09
CA VAL A 323 0.29 14.86 0.93
C VAL A 323 0.12 13.74 -0.10
N TRP A 324 -0.11 12.50 0.35
CA TRP A 324 -0.31 11.37 -0.56
C TRP A 324 -1.59 11.49 -1.40
N GLY A 325 -2.60 12.24 -0.95
CA GLY A 325 -3.89 12.37 -1.63
C GLY A 325 -3.84 13.11 -2.97
N ARG A 326 -2.74 13.83 -3.25
CA ARG A 326 -2.47 14.50 -4.54
C ARG A 326 -1.87 13.58 -5.60
N ARG A 327 -1.33 12.44 -5.16
CA ARG A 327 -0.48 11.58 -6.00
C ARG A 327 -0.92 10.12 -6.03
N SER A 328 -1.73 9.69 -5.08
CA SER A 328 -2.17 8.30 -4.94
C SER A 328 -3.66 8.24 -4.65
N ASP A 329 -4.31 7.21 -5.19
CA ASP A 329 -5.66 6.79 -4.84
C ASP A 329 -5.65 5.32 -4.40
N TYR A 330 -5.93 5.10 -3.12
CA TYR A 330 -6.01 3.76 -2.53
C TYR A 330 -7.34 3.03 -2.80
N GLY A 331 -8.22 3.56 -3.66
CA GLY A 331 -9.49 2.92 -4.02
C GLY A 331 -10.58 3.10 -2.96
N HIS A 332 -10.54 4.18 -2.20
CA HIS A 332 -11.42 4.40 -1.05
C HIS A 332 -12.90 4.59 -1.43
N GLU A 333 -13.23 4.94 -2.68
CA GLU A 333 -14.61 4.95 -3.22
C GLU A 333 -15.06 3.56 -3.68
N HIS A 334 -14.12 2.63 -3.77
CA HIS A 334 -14.32 1.29 -4.30
C HIS A 334 -13.82 0.23 -3.30
N ARG A 335 -13.96 0.46 -1.99
CA ARG A 335 -13.59 -0.52 -0.94
C ARG A 335 -12.15 -1.07 -1.07
N HIS A 336 -11.23 -0.21 -1.50
CA HIS A 336 -9.83 -0.53 -1.76
C HIS A 336 -9.63 -1.63 -2.82
N ARG A 337 -10.58 -1.78 -3.75
CA ARG A 337 -10.56 -2.81 -4.81
C ARG A 337 -9.69 -2.42 -5.99
N TYR A 338 -9.56 -1.13 -6.29
CA TYR A 338 -8.64 -0.68 -7.33
C TYR A 338 -8.25 0.77 -7.15
N GLY A 339 -7.09 1.13 -7.66
CA GLY A 339 -6.56 2.49 -7.58
C GLY A 339 -5.17 2.60 -8.20
N PHE A 340 -4.42 3.62 -7.80
CA PHE A 340 -3.07 3.87 -8.30
C PHE A 340 -2.22 4.51 -7.20
N ILE A 341 -0.92 4.21 -7.20
CA ILE A 341 0.01 4.77 -6.22
C ILE A 341 1.24 5.38 -6.88
N TYR A 342 1.67 6.50 -6.29
CA TYR A 342 2.90 7.15 -6.69
C TYR A 342 4.11 6.33 -6.28
N LEU A 343 4.93 5.97 -7.26
CA LEU A 343 6.19 5.25 -7.05
C LEU A 343 7.21 5.79 -8.04
N SER A 344 7.98 6.80 -7.60
CA SER A 344 8.95 7.49 -8.46
C SER A 344 10.40 7.15 -8.11
N PRO A 345 11.26 6.96 -9.13
CA PRO A 345 12.69 6.79 -8.95
C PRO A 345 13.42 8.11 -8.69
N VAL A 346 12.81 9.26 -8.97
CA VAL A 346 13.44 10.57 -8.76
C VAL A 346 13.24 11.00 -7.31
N PHE A 347 14.35 11.14 -6.57
CA PHE A 347 14.34 11.72 -5.22
C PHE A 347 14.16 13.23 -5.31
N GLY A 348 12.90 13.69 -5.34
CA GLY A 348 12.53 15.09 -5.18
C GLY A 348 11.27 15.18 -4.33
N GLY A 349 11.36 15.81 -3.16
CA GLY A 349 10.17 16.12 -2.33
C GLY A 349 10.08 15.48 -0.94
N GLY A 350 11.20 15.23 -0.24
CA GLY A 350 11.22 15.05 1.22
C GLY A 350 10.58 13.78 1.82
N LEU A 351 9.87 12.96 1.04
CA LEU A 351 9.28 11.69 1.47
C LEU A 351 10.03 10.52 0.83
N SER A 352 10.20 9.41 1.58
CA SER A 352 10.82 8.20 1.03
C SER A 352 10.00 7.74 -0.17
N GLY A 353 10.66 7.56 -1.33
CA GLY A 353 10.02 7.19 -2.59
C GLY A 353 9.33 5.82 -2.59
N THR A 354 9.14 5.19 -1.43
CA THR A 354 8.45 3.91 -1.22
C THR A 354 7.27 4.01 -0.25
N ASP A 355 7.00 5.17 0.36
CA ASP A 355 5.95 5.29 1.39
C ASP A 355 4.57 4.87 0.85
N ASP A 356 4.25 5.23 -0.39
CA ASP A 356 2.96 4.87 -0.99
C ASP A 356 2.85 3.37 -1.31
N LEU A 357 3.94 2.73 -1.71
CA LEU A 357 4.03 1.28 -1.92
C LEU A 357 3.96 0.51 -0.61
N GLN A 358 4.68 0.98 0.42
CA GLN A 358 4.61 0.43 1.77
C GLN A 358 3.19 0.56 2.34
N ARG A 359 2.53 1.69 2.10
CA ARG A 359 1.13 1.88 2.50
C ARG A 359 0.17 0.93 1.78
N LEU A 360 0.36 0.70 0.48
CA LEU A 360 -0.45 -0.24 -0.32
C LEU A 360 -0.30 -1.68 0.15
N ILE A 361 0.95 -2.16 0.28
CA ILE A 361 1.23 -3.52 0.75
C ILE A 361 0.77 -3.67 2.21
N GLY A 362 1.01 -2.67 3.05
CA GLY A 362 0.54 -2.65 4.43
C GLY A 362 -0.98 -2.72 4.56
N MET A 363 -1.72 -1.98 3.72
CA MET A 363 -3.18 -2.07 3.62
C MET A 363 -3.63 -3.50 3.27
N PHE A 364 -2.97 -4.13 2.29
CA PHE A 364 -3.26 -5.50 1.89
C PHE A 364 -2.97 -6.50 3.02
N LEU A 365 -1.82 -6.41 3.69
CA LEU A 365 -1.48 -7.26 4.83
C LEU A 365 -2.43 -7.08 6.02
N GLN A 366 -2.77 -5.83 6.37
CA GLN A 366 -3.70 -5.53 7.46
C GLN A 366 -5.08 -6.14 7.22
N LYS A 367 -5.61 -6.04 6.00
CA LYS A 367 -6.91 -6.62 5.64
C LYS A 367 -6.97 -8.14 5.88
N HIS A 368 -5.83 -8.83 5.77
CA HIS A 368 -5.71 -10.28 5.94
C HIS A 368 -5.03 -10.67 7.25
N SER A 369 -4.98 -9.75 8.22
CA SER A 369 -4.45 -10.03 9.54
C SER A 369 -5.49 -10.70 10.46
N VAL A 370 -4.99 -11.51 11.38
CA VAL A 370 -5.75 -12.30 12.33
C VAL A 370 -5.27 -11.96 13.74
N VAL A 371 -6.23 -11.73 14.65
CA VAL A 371 -5.97 -11.55 16.07
C VAL A 371 -6.76 -12.62 16.83
N LEU A 372 -6.06 -13.60 17.38
CA LEU A 372 -6.64 -14.67 18.17
C LEU A 372 -6.81 -14.22 19.62
N LYS A 373 -8.01 -14.40 20.15
CA LYS A 373 -8.39 -13.94 21.48
C LYS A 373 -8.41 -15.08 22.48
N SER A 374 -8.05 -14.76 23.72
CA SER A 374 -8.25 -15.69 24.83
C SER A 374 -9.71 -15.89 25.17
N SER A 375 -10.02 -17.11 25.64
CA SER A 375 -11.33 -17.50 26.16
C SER A 375 -11.62 -16.88 27.53
N GLU A 376 -10.59 -16.51 28.28
CA GLU A 376 -10.76 -15.96 29.62
C GLU A 376 -11.17 -14.48 29.56
N GLN A 377 -12.28 -14.17 30.24
CA GLN A 377 -13.01 -12.89 30.17
C GLN A 377 -12.25 -11.64 30.67
N ASN A 378 -10.94 -11.73 30.94
CA ASN A 378 -10.09 -10.63 31.42
C ASN A 378 -8.79 -10.41 30.62
N GLY A 379 -8.62 -11.06 29.46
CA GLY A 379 -7.41 -10.91 28.65
C GLY A 379 -7.42 -9.64 27.79
N ASP A 380 -6.76 -8.57 28.26
CA ASP A 380 -6.49 -7.35 27.47
C ASP A 380 -5.49 -7.56 26.32
N SER A 381 -4.85 -8.73 26.27
CA SER A 381 -3.81 -9.13 25.31
C SER A 381 -4.28 -10.28 24.40
N PRO A 382 -3.90 -10.30 23.11
CA PRO A 382 -4.19 -11.41 22.21
C PRO A 382 -3.36 -12.66 22.57
N GLU A 383 -3.88 -13.85 22.28
CA GLU A 383 -3.12 -15.11 22.40
C GLU A 383 -2.07 -15.22 21.29
N TRP A 384 -2.41 -14.74 20.08
CA TRP A 384 -1.50 -14.69 18.95
C TRP A 384 -2.02 -13.72 17.89
N THR A 385 -1.11 -13.15 17.09
CA THR A 385 -1.45 -12.30 15.95
C THR A 385 -0.40 -12.37 14.85
N ASN A 386 -0.82 -12.22 13.59
CA ASN A 386 0.10 -12.02 12.47
C ASN A 386 0.22 -10.54 12.06
N LEU A 387 -0.18 -9.61 12.93
CA LEU A 387 -0.07 -8.18 12.68
C LEU A 387 1.39 -7.77 12.48
N VAL A 388 1.56 -6.77 11.63
CA VAL A 388 2.84 -6.12 11.36
C VAL A 388 2.64 -4.62 11.40
N CYS A 389 3.58 -3.90 12.01
CA CYS A 389 3.56 -2.45 11.98
C CYS A 389 3.69 -1.95 10.53
N ILE A 390 2.70 -1.20 10.02
CA ILE A 390 2.76 -0.65 8.67
C ILE A 390 3.91 0.35 8.48
N GLY A 391 4.35 1.03 9.55
CA GLY A 391 5.37 2.07 9.46
C GLY A 391 6.82 1.56 9.45
N CYS A 392 7.12 0.46 10.13
CA CYS A 392 8.49 -0.06 10.22
C CYS A 392 8.61 -1.58 10.14
N GLY A 393 7.49 -2.28 9.92
CA GLY A 393 7.44 -3.73 9.80
C GLY A 393 7.84 -4.51 11.04
N ASN A 394 7.84 -3.89 12.22
CA ASN A 394 8.07 -4.59 13.47
C ASN A 394 6.99 -5.65 13.72
N THR A 395 7.42 -6.88 14.00
CA THR A 395 6.55 -8.06 14.14
C THR A 395 6.89 -8.94 15.34
N ALA A 396 7.83 -8.55 16.19
CA ALA A 396 8.17 -9.40 17.33
C ALA A 396 6.96 -9.45 18.27
N ASP A 397 6.48 -10.66 18.56
CA ASP A 397 5.36 -10.97 19.47
C ASP A 397 5.52 -10.29 20.84
N GLU A 398 6.75 -9.97 21.23
CA GLU A 398 7.09 -9.27 22.49
C GLU A 398 7.02 -7.73 22.40
N THR A 399 6.82 -7.17 21.21
CA THR A 399 6.97 -5.72 20.99
C THR A 399 5.71 -5.03 20.52
N LEU A 400 4.88 -5.60 19.64
CA LEU A 400 3.60 -4.97 19.33
C LEU A 400 2.67 -5.07 20.54
N ARG A 401 2.45 -3.95 21.21
CA ARG A 401 1.60 -3.90 22.40
C ARG A 401 0.16 -3.73 21.93
N LEU A 402 -0.60 -4.81 21.99
CA LEU A 402 -2.03 -4.80 21.72
C LEU A 402 -2.80 -4.65 23.02
N ALA A 403 -3.71 -3.69 23.05
CA ALA A 403 -4.66 -3.50 24.15
C ALA A 403 -6.08 -3.54 23.59
N LEU A 404 -6.92 -4.39 24.17
CA LEU A 404 -8.35 -4.40 23.89
C LEU A 404 -9.00 -3.16 24.52
N GLN A 405 -9.81 -2.47 23.73
CA GLN A 405 -10.62 -1.34 24.16
C GLN A 405 -12.05 -1.54 23.66
N ARG A 406 -13.01 -0.87 24.30
CA ARG A 406 -14.37 -0.76 23.78
C ARG A 406 -14.57 0.62 23.18
N THR A 407 -15.18 0.67 22.00
CA THR A 407 -15.69 1.91 21.43
C THR A 407 -16.85 2.44 22.28
N MET A 408 -17.25 3.71 22.09
CA MET A 408 -18.44 4.25 22.78
C MET A 408 -19.72 3.44 22.49
N GLY A 409 -19.78 2.76 21.33
CA GLY A 409 -20.87 1.86 20.98
C GLY A 409 -20.73 0.43 21.52
N GLY A 410 -19.73 0.16 22.37
CA GLY A 410 -19.50 -1.16 22.98
C GLY A 410 -18.72 -2.16 22.12
N ASN A 411 -18.48 -1.86 20.83
CA ASN A 411 -17.72 -2.74 19.93
C ASN A 411 -16.26 -2.88 20.36
N ALA A 412 -15.68 -4.07 20.15
CA ALA A 412 -14.26 -4.32 20.36
C ALA A 412 -13.39 -3.47 19.43
N SER A 413 -12.33 -2.89 19.98
CA SER A 413 -11.33 -2.10 19.27
C SER A 413 -9.96 -2.45 19.81
N TRP A 414 -9.01 -2.80 18.94
CA TRP A 414 -7.64 -3.04 19.36
C TRP A 414 -6.80 -1.78 19.15
N ARG A 415 -6.07 -1.37 20.17
CA ARG A 415 -5.00 -0.39 20.02
C ARG A 415 -3.67 -1.14 19.96
N CYS A 416 -3.01 -1.06 18.83
CA CYS A 416 -1.70 -1.63 18.59
C CYS A 416 -0.64 -0.53 18.62
N TYR A 417 0.27 -0.58 19.60
CA TYR A 417 1.39 0.35 19.71
C TYR A 417 2.69 -0.34 19.31
N CYS A 418 3.42 0.26 18.37
CA CYS A 418 4.74 -0.21 17.96
C CYS A 418 5.85 0.52 18.74
N PRO A 419 6.62 -0.15 19.60
CA PRO A 419 7.71 0.49 20.35
C PRO A 419 8.90 0.84 19.47
N SER A 420 9.04 0.21 18.29
CA SER A 420 10.18 0.48 17.40
C SER A 420 10.06 1.80 16.63
N CYS A 421 8.84 2.26 16.35
CA CYS A 421 8.60 3.51 15.61
C CYS A 421 7.52 4.41 16.23
N HIS A 422 6.96 4.01 17.37
CA HIS A 422 5.90 4.70 18.12
C HIS A 422 4.58 4.87 17.35
N LEU A 423 4.44 4.24 16.18
CA LEU A 423 3.18 4.22 15.46
C LEU A 423 2.10 3.53 16.29
N THR A 424 0.98 4.22 16.44
CA THR A 424 -0.25 3.65 17.00
C THR A 424 -1.24 3.35 15.88
N THR A 425 -1.63 2.09 15.77
CA THR A 425 -2.70 1.63 14.88
C THR A 425 -3.94 1.26 15.68
N VAL A 426 -5.10 1.78 15.31
CA VAL A 426 -6.38 1.38 15.91
C VAL A 426 -7.14 0.49 14.93
N ILE A 427 -7.40 -0.76 15.35
CA ILE A 427 -8.19 -1.74 14.61
C ILE A 427 -9.60 -1.71 15.19
N THR A 428 -10.57 -1.31 14.39
CA THR A 428 -11.96 -1.14 14.83
C THR A 428 -12.93 -1.55 13.73
N GLN A 429 -14.22 -1.36 13.96
CA GLN A 429 -15.27 -1.63 12.98
C GLN A 429 -16.09 -0.37 12.72
N CYS A 430 -16.57 -0.22 11.49
CA CYS A 430 -17.48 0.85 11.14
C CYS A 430 -18.79 0.72 11.91
N ALA A 431 -19.15 1.75 12.68
CA ALA A 431 -20.39 1.76 13.44
C ALA A 431 -21.67 1.63 12.58
N SER A 432 -21.60 1.95 11.28
CA SER A 432 -22.76 1.88 10.38
C SER A 432 -22.88 0.56 9.60
N CYS A 433 -21.77 -0.10 9.27
CA CYS A 433 -21.80 -1.27 8.38
C CYS A 433 -20.95 -2.46 8.87
N GLY A 434 -20.27 -2.34 10.01
CA GLY A 434 -19.44 -3.40 10.58
C GLY A 434 -18.11 -3.65 9.87
N GLU A 435 -17.83 -2.99 8.75
CA GLU A 435 -16.57 -3.13 8.00
C GLU A 435 -15.36 -2.91 8.92
N ALA A 436 -14.37 -3.80 8.87
CA ALA A 436 -13.14 -3.66 9.63
C ALA A 436 -12.32 -2.46 9.12
N LEU A 437 -11.71 -1.71 10.04
CA LEU A 437 -10.98 -0.48 9.75
C LEU A 437 -9.68 -0.42 10.53
N TYR A 438 -8.64 0.10 9.86
CA TYR A 438 -7.32 0.32 10.43
C TYR A 438 -7.00 1.81 10.38
N LYS A 439 -6.96 2.45 11.55
CA LYS A 439 -6.56 3.86 11.67
C LYS A 439 -5.06 3.91 11.99
N ASN A 440 -4.24 4.22 10.99
CA ASN A 440 -2.77 4.16 11.05
C ASN A 440 -2.10 5.54 11.27
N GLY A 441 -2.77 6.49 11.92
CA GLY A 441 -2.28 7.87 12.03
C GLY A 441 -2.21 8.62 10.68
N ASN A 442 -1.75 9.87 10.72
CA ASN A 442 -1.77 10.75 9.54
C ASN A 442 -0.82 10.27 8.42
N ARG A 443 0.37 9.79 8.77
CA ARG A 443 1.37 9.38 7.76
C ARG A 443 0.98 8.11 7.00
N TRP A 444 0.45 7.11 7.69
CA TRP A 444 0.21 5.77 7.15
C TRP A 444 -1.25 5.44 6.86
N THR A 445 -2.19 6.36 7.14
CA THR A 445 -3.58 6.17 6.71
C THR A 445 -3.69 6.13 5.19
N TYR A 446 -4.43 5.15 4.68
CA TYR A 446 -4.85 5.02 3.28
C TYR A 446 -6.35 5.29 3.09
N HIS A 447 -7.06 5.58 4.18
CA HIS A 447 -8.44 6.00 4.13
C HIS A 447 -8.53 7.50 3.85
N ARG A 448 -9.63 7.94 3.23
CA ARG A 448 -9.97 9.37 3.21
C ARG A 448 -10.12 9.86 4.64
N THR A 449 -9.73 11.09 4.88
CA THR A 449 -9.87 11.73 6.19
C THR A 449 -10.70 12.99 6.09
N LYS A 450 -11.27 13.42 7.21
CA LYS A 450 -11.99 14.70 7.25
C LYS A 450 -10.97 15.84 7.19
N VAL A 451 -11.20 16.83 6.32
CA VAL A 451 -10.33 18.02 6.18
C VAL A 451 -10.13 18.72 7.53
N GLU A 452 -11.20 18.90 8.30
CA GLU A 452 -11.11 19.56 9.60
C GLU A 452 -10.46 18.69 10.68
N GLN A 453 -10.43 17.36 10.55
CA GLN A 453 -9.94 16.45 11.58
C GLN A 453 -9.36 15.20 10.90
N THR A 454 -8.08 15.25 10.56
CA THR A 454 -7.42 14.22 9.75
C THR A 454 -7.27 12.87 10.45
N SER A 455 -7.47 12.83 11.77
CA SER A 455 -7.54 11.58 12.55
C SER A 455 -8.82 10.79 12.34
N ASN A 456 -9.89 11.43 11.83
CA ASN A 456 -11.14 10.74 11.52
C ASN A 456 -11.12 10.22 10.09
N VAL A 457 -11.27 8.91 9.96
CA VAL A 457 -11.26 8.21 8.68
C VAL A 457 -12.67 8.04 8.15
N VAL A 458 -12.80 7.98 6.83
CA VAL A 458 -14.06 7.67 6.15
C VAL A 458 -14.08 6.18 5.85
N CYS A 459 -15.13 5.49 6.29
CA CYS A 459 -15.33 4.09 5.95
C CYS A 459 -15.48 3.94 4.42
N PRO A 460 -14.66 3.11 3.75
CA PRO A 460 -14.70 2.96 2.30
C PRO A 460 -15.90 2.13 1.81
N SER A 461 -16.66 1.52 2.72
CA SER A 461 -17.84 0.69 2.41
C SER A 461 -19.15 1.48 2.43
N CYS A 462 -19.31 2.43 3.36
CA CYS A 462 -20.55 3.19 3.56
C CYS A 462 -20.37 4.72 3.67
N SER A 463 -19.15 5.21 3.49
CA SER A 463 -18.81 6.64 3.56
C SER A 463 -19.12 7.34 4.89
N THR A 464 -19.32 6.58 5.97
CA THR A 464 -19.49 7.12 7.33
C THR A 464 -18.16 7.61 7.89
N PHE A 465 -18.16 8.79 8.51
CA PHE A 465 -17.01 9.39 9.22
C PHE A 465 -16.88 8.78 10.61
N LEU A 466 -15.65 8.41 11.01
CA LEU A 466 -15.39 7.63 12.22
C LEU A 466 -14.17 8.07 13.00
#